data_AF-A0A1F6NXM6-F1
#
_entry.id   AF-A0A1F6NXM6-F1
#
_cell.length_a   1.000
_cell.length_b   1.000
_cell.length_c   1.000
_cell.angle_alpha   90.00
_cell.angle_beta   90.00
_cell.angle_gamma   90.00
#
_symmetry.space_group_name_H-M   'P 1'
#
loop_
_entity.id
_entity.type
_entity.pdbx_description
1 polymer ?
#
loop_
_entity_poly.entity_id
_entity_poly.type
_entity_poly.pdbx_seq_one_letter_code
_entity_poly.pdbx_strand_id
1 'polypeptide(L)'
;MNKVVKNILLLTAVLVLAYFSSYSVGEFYDSFFHIGGYVDMTVLIGLPLAYIFFLIFIFTIFGDKNKYLWILFGLLPAALFEIYFERLHIYFPILIGLVGWGLGAGLNWVITKKFAKASKF
;
A
#
# COMPACT_ATOMS: atom_id res chain seq x y z
N MET A 1 -2.58 -4.24 -23.78
CA MET A 1 -3.13 -5.03 -22.64
C MET A 1 -4.44 -4.41 -22.18
N ASN A 2 -5.46 -5.21 -21.90
CA ASN A 2 -6.74 -4.74 -21.36
C ASN A 2 -6.49 -4.02 -20.00
N LYS A 3 -7.09 -2.83 -19.81
CA LYS A 3 -6.91 -2.01 -18.58
C LYS A 3 -7.34 -2.76 -17.31
N VAL A 4 -8.40 -3.55 -17.40
CA VAL A 4 -8.88 -4.36 -16.27
C VAL A 4 -7.86 -5.42 -15.91
N VAL A 5 -7.34 -6.16 -16.90
CA VAL A 5 -6.30 -7.17 -16.70
C VAL A 5 -5.04 -6.56 -16.07
N LYS A 6 -4.64 -5.36 -16.53
CA LYS A 6 -3.53 -4.62 -15.92
C LYS A 6 -3.77 -4.37 -14.43
N ASN A 7 -4.93 -3.83 -14.06
CA ASN A 7 -5.21 -3.47 -12.67
C ASN A 7 -5.34 -4.71 -11.78
N ILE A 8 -5.85 -5.82 -12.31
CA ILE A 8 -5.84 -7.11 -11.61
C ILE A 8 -4.40 -7.56 -11.34
N LEU A 9 -3.51 -7.51 -12.34
CA LEU A 9 -2.10 -7.87 -12.16
C LEU A 9 -1.40 -6.97 -11.13
N LEU A 10 -1.70 -5.66 -11.13
CA LEU A 10 -1.19 -4.75 -10.10
C LEU A 10 -1.70 -5.14 -8.71
N LEU A 11 -2.98 -5.49 -8.57
CA LEU A 11 -3.55 -5.95 -7.30
C LEU A 11 -2.92 -7.28 -6.84
N THR A 12 -2.67 -8.22 -7.75
CA THR A 12 -1.94 -9.45 -7.44
C THR A 12 -0.53 -9.14 -6.93
N ALA A 13 0.19 -8.21 -7.58
CA ALA A 13 1.51 -7.80 -7.12
C ALA A 13 1.46 -7.17 -5.72
N VAL A 14 0.44 -6.34 -5.44
CA VAL A 14 0.20 -5.76 -4.11
C VAL A 14 0.02 -6.86 -3.07
N LEU A 15 -0.84 -7.85 -3.33
CA LEU A 15 -1.10 -8.95 -2.39
C LEU A 15 0.16 -9.79 -2.11
N VAL A 16 0.93 -10.10 -3.15
CA VAL A 16 2.17 -10.87 -3.02
C VAL A 16 3.20 -10.09 -2.18
N LEU A 17 3.41 -8.81 -2.49
CA LEU A 17 4.35 -7.97 -1.75
C LEU A 17 3.91 -7.78 -0.29
N ALA A 18 2.62 -7.54 -0.06
CA ALA A 18 2.06 -7.41 1.28
C ALA A 18 2.25 -8.70 2.09
N TYR A 19 2.01 -9.87 1.49
CA TYR A 19 2.24 -11.16 2.15
C TYR A 19 3.69 -11.32 2.60
N PHE A 20 4.66 -11.13 1.69
CA PHE A 20 6.09 -11.33 2.01
C PHE A 20 6.68 -10.29 2.96
N SER A 21 6.08 -9.11 3.07
CA SER A 21 6.54 -8.03 3.95
C SER A 21 5.75 -7.89 5.24
N SER A 22 4.62 -8.61 5.37
CA SER A 22 3.69 -8.51 6.50
C SER A 22 4.39 -8.67 7.85
N TYR A 23 5.23 -9.68 8.02
CA TYR A 23 5.98 -9.89 9.26
C TYR A 23 6.87 -8.69 9.62
N SER A 24 7.71 -8.23 8.68
CA SER A 24 8.59 -7.08 8.91
C SER A 24 7.84 -5.78 9.20
N VAL A 25 6.70 -5.56 8.54
CA VAL A 25 5.86 -4.38 8.78
C VAL A 25 5.16 -4.48 10.14
N GLY A 26 4.77 -5.68 10.55
CA GLY A 26 4.23 -5.94 11.89
C GLY A 26 5.25 -5.65 12.99
N GLU A 27 6.49 -6.15 12.86
CA GLU A 27 7.57 -5.87 13.81
C GLU A 27 7.88 -4.37 13.88
N PHE A 28 7.87 -3.70 12.73
CA PHE A 28 8.02 -2.26 12.67
C PHE A 28 6.91 -1.56 13.45
N TYR A 29 5.64 -1.96 13.27
CA TYR A 29 4.52 -1.42 14.03
C TYR A 29 4.67 -1.68 15.54
N ASP A 30 5.01 -2.91 15.93
CA ASP A 30 5.17 -3.29 17.33
C ASP A 30 6.27 -2.48 18.03
N SER A 31 7.34 -2.12 17.30
CA SER A 31 8.39 -1.26 17.84
C SER A 31 7.92 0.14 18.27
N PHE A 32 6.82 0.66 17.70
CA PHE A 32 6.22 1.94 18.13
C PHE A 32 5.21 1.76 19.26
N PHE A 33 4.35 0.76 19.16
CA PHE A 33 3.15 0.67 19.98
C PHE A 33 3.20 -0.39 21.07
N HIS A 34 4.26 -1.23 21.09
CA HIS A 34 4.52 -2.28 22.07
C HIS A 34 3.24 -3.05 22.40
N ILE A 35 2.67 -3.71 21.40
CA ILE A 35 1.41 -4.43 21.54
C ILE A 35 1.69 -5.73 22.32
N GLY A 36 1.90 -5.58 23.63
CA GLY A 36 2.12 -6.71 24.52
C GLY A 36 0.95 -7.70 24.42
N GLY A 37 1.27 -8.97 24.19
CA GLY A 37 0.28 -10.04 24.12
C GLY A 37 0.94 -11.42 24.26
N TYR A 38 0.17 -12.40 24.75
CA TYR A 38 0.60 -13.81 24.81
C TYR A 38 0.58 -14.51 23.44
N VAL A 39 -0.02 -13.86 22.43
CA VAL A 39 -0.17 -14.39 21.06
C VAL A 39 0.53 -13.44 20.10
N ASP A 40 1.37 -14.00 19.24
CA ASP A 40 2.00 -13.27 18.13
C ASP A 40 0.94 -12.84 17.11
N MET A 41 0.68 -11.54 17.07
CA MET A 41 -0.25 -10.89 16.13
C MET A 41 0.49 -10.11 15.03
N THR A 42 1.81 -10.25 14.95
CA THR A 42 2.70 -9.45 14.10
C THR A 42 2.26 -9.51 12.63
N VAL A 43 2.03 -10.72 12.10
CA VAL A 43 1.57 -10.90 10.71
C VAL A 43 0.16 -10.32 10.50
N LEU A 44 -0.72 -10.49 11.47
CA LEU A 44 -2.12 -10.06 11.38
C LEU A 44 -2.25 -8.54 11.30
N ILE A 45 -1.39 -7.81 12.01
CA ILE A 45 -1.31 -6.35 11.98
C ILE A 45 -0.49 -5.86 10.79
N GLY A 46 0.63 -6.53 10.48
CA GLY A 46 1.51 -6.12 9.41
C GLY A 46 0.92 -6.29 8.01
N LEU A 47 0.06 -7.28 7.80
CA LEU A 47 -0.59 -7.54 6.50
C LEU A 47 -1.45 -6.36 6.00
N PRO A 48 -2.43 -5.82 6.76
CA PRO A 48 -3.24 -4.68 6.30
C PRO A 48 -2.39 -3.42 6.09
N LEU A 49 -1.38 -3.16 6.94
CA LEU A 49 -0.49 -2.01 6.78
C LEU A 49 0.37 -2.12 5.52
N ALA A 50 1.00 -3.28 5.29
CA ALA A 50 1.77 -3.55 4.08
C ALA A 50 0.87 -3.46 2.84
N TYR A 51 -0.33 -4.00 2.91
CA TYR A 51 -1.33 -3.92 1.84
C TYR A 51 -1.68 -2.47 1.49
N ILE A 52 -1.99 -1.63 2.49
CA ILE A 52 -2.31 -0.21 2.28
C ILE A 52 -1.14 0.51 1.61
N PHE A 53 0.08 0.30 2.11
CA PHE A 53 1.29 0.88 1.54
C PHE A 53 1.45 0.50 0.07
N PHE A 54 1.48 -0.79 -0.25
CA PHE A 54 1.72 -1.26 -1.62
C PHE A 54 0.58 -0.93 -2.57
N LEU A 55 -0.68 -1.02 -2.11
CA LEU A 55 -1.85 -0.64 -2.90
C LEU A 55 -1.69 0.81 -3.38
N ILE A 56 -1.44 1.73 -2.46
CA ILE A 56 -1.33 3.15 -2.78
C ILE A 56 -0.07 3.42 -3.60
N PHE A 57 1.09 2.87 -3.21
CA PHE A 57 2.36 3.06 -3.91
C PHE A 57 2.30 2.58 -5.36
N ILE A 58 1.92 1.32 -5.59
CA ILE A 58 1.90 0.69 -6.92
C ILE A 58 0.86 1.36 -7.82
N PHE A 59 -0.35 1.60 -7.33
CA PHE A 59 -1.36 2.27 -8.15
C PHE A 59 -1.03 3.73 -8.42
N THR A 60 -0.32 4.43 -7.53
CA THR A 60 0.12 5.81 -7.80
C THR A 60 1.12 5.88 -8.96
N ILE A 61 2.01 4.90 -9.06
CA ILE A 61 3.04 4.80 -10.12
C ILE A 61 2.44 4.27 -11.42
N PHE A 62 1.80 3.09 -11.35
CA PHE A 62 1.46 2.29 -12.53
C PHE A 62 -0.03 2.28 -12.86
N GLY A 63 -0.88 2.81 -11.98
CA GLY A 63 -2.32 2.84 -12.19
C GLY A 63 -2.72 3.68 -13.40
N ASP A 64 -3.90 3.38 -13.94
CA ASP A 64 -4.46 4.11 -15.08
C ASP A 64 -5.16 5.43 -14.65
N LYS A 65 -5.94 6.03 -15.55
CA LYS A 65 -6.70 7.26 -15.27
C LYS A 65 -7.66 7.13 -14.08
N ASN A 66 -8.11 5.91 -13.76
CA ASN A 66 -9.05 5.60 -12.70
C ASN A 66 -8.34 5.04 -11.45
N LYS A 67 -7.01 5.18 -11.34
CA LYS A 67 -6.21 4.61 -10.24
C LYS A 67 -6.74 4.94 -8.85
N TYR A 68 -7.27 6.14 -8.63
CA TYR A 68 -7.81 6.54 -7.33
C TYR A 68 -9.11 5.81 -6.97
N LEU A 69 -9.90 5.38 -7.95
CA LEU A 69 -11.05 4.51 -7.70
C LEU A 69 -10.59 3.12 -7.27
N TRP A 70 -9.56 2.57 -7.92
CA TRP A 70 -8.99 1.29 -7.53
C TRP A 70 -8.37 1.32 -6.14
N ILE A 71 -7.68 2.41 -5.79
CA ILE A 71 -7.19 2.64 -4.44
C ILE A 71 -8.36 2.72 -3.46
N LEU A 72 -9.38 3.53 -3.74
CA LEU A 72 -10.53 3.71 -2.84
C LEU A 72 -11.26 2.39 -2.57
N PHE A 73 -11.62 1.64 -3.61
CA PHE A 73 -12.29 0.35 -3.45
C PHE A 73 -11.36 -0.71 -2.84
N GLY A 74 -10.07 -0.70 -3.20
CA GLY A 74 -9.07 -1.60 -2.64
C GLY A 74 -8.83 -1.35 -1.16
N LEU A 75 -8.95 -0.12 -0.67
CA LEU A 75 -8.79 0.18 0.75
C LEU A 75 -9.93 -0.36 1.63
N LEU A 76 -11.09 -0.69 1.07
CA LEU A 76 -12.27 -1.09 1.86
C LEU A 76 -12.00 -2.28 2.82
N PRO A 77 -11.39 -3.40 2.40
CA PRO A 77 -11.13 -4.51 3.30
C PRO A 77 -10.18 -4.14 4.44
N ALA A 78 -9.13 -3.37 4.16
CA ALA A 78 -8.19 -2.92 5.18
C ALA A 78 -8.83 -1.90 6.12
N ALA A 79 -9.63 -0.96 5.61
CA ALA A 79 -10.35 0.02 6.44
C ALA A 79 -11.34 -0.66 7.39
N LEU A 80 -12.08 -1.68 6.92
CA LEU A 80 -12.98 -2.46 7.77
C LEU A 80 -12.21 -3.22 8.86
N PHE A 81 -11.04 -3.75 8.53
CA PHE A 81 -10.16 -4.41 9.49
C PHE A 81 -9.70 -3.43 10.60
N GLU A 82 -9.15 -2.28 10.22
CA GLU A 82 -8.63 -1.27 11.17
C GLU A 82 -9.73 -0.74 12.10
N ILE A 83 -10.92 -0.45 11.58
CA ILE A 83 -12.05 0.05 12.39
C ILE A 83 -12.49 -0.98 13.44
N TYR A 84 -12.41 -2.28 13.11
CA TYR A 84 -12.86 -3.34 14.00
C TYR A 84 -11.80 -3.71 15.04
N PHE A 85 -10.55 -3.90 14.61
CA PHE A 85 -9.48 -4.46 15.43
C PHE A 85 -8.62 -3.40 16.13
N GLU A 86 -8.42 -2.22 15.54
CA GLU A 86 -7.39 -1.30 15.99
C GLU A 86 -7.86 0.18 16.00
N ARG A 87 -8.76 0.48 16.94
CA ARG A 87 -9.36 1.82 17.04
C ARG A 87 -8.38 2.89 17.55
N LEU A 88 -7.39 2.50 18.35
CA LEU A 88 -6.49 3.45 19.00
C LEU A 88 -5.45 4.02 18.03
N HIS A 89 -5.06 3.24 17.03
CA HIS A 89 -4.01 3.61 16.08
C HIS A 89 -4.52 3.81 14.65
N ILE A 90 -5.80 4.18 14.49
CA ILE A 90 -6.43 4.41 13.18
C ILE A 90 -5.72 5.46 12.30
N TYR A 91 -4.92 6.34 12.91
CA TYR A 91 -4.10 7.32 12.18
C TYR A 91 -2.87 6.69 11.52
N PHE A 92 -2.37 5.55 12.02
CA PHE A 92 -1.15 4.92 11.53
C PHE A 92 -1.31 4.35 10.10
N PRO A 93 -2.39 3.63 9.76
CA PRO A 93 -2.68 3.25 8.37
C PRO A 93 -2.75 4.45 7.41
N ILE A 94 -3.28 5.59 7.87
CA ILE A 94 -3.36 6.83 7.07
C ILE A 94 -1.95 7.35 6.78
N LEU A 95 -1.07 7.41 7.77
CA LEU A 95 0.32 7.81 7.60
C LEU A 95 1.06 6.89 6.63
N ILE A 96 0.90 5.57 6.78
CA ILE A 96 1.49 4.58 5.87
C ILE A 96 1.00 4.79 4.44
N GLY A 97 -0.29 5.06 4.25
CA GLY A 97 -0.85 5.38 2.95
C GLY A 97 -0.28 6.67 2.35
N LEU A 98 -0.10 7.72 3.16
CA LEU A 98 0.53 8.97 2.71
C LEU A 98 1.99 8.77 2.29
N VAL A 99 2.76 7.95 3.03
CA VAL A 99 4.13 7.60 2.65
C VAL A 99 4.14 6.84 1.33
N GLY A 100 3.28 5.82 1.16
CA GLY A 100 3.13 5.09 -0.09
C GLY A 100 2.76 6.00 -1.27
N TRP A 101 1.85 6.95 -1.05
CA TRP A 101 1.48 7.94 -2.06
C TRP A 101 2.65 8.87 -2.41
N GLY A 102 3.33 9.42 -1.41
CA GLY A 102 4.45 10.36 -1.62
C GLY A 102 5.61 9.72 -2.39
N LEU A 103 6.02 8.52 -1.99
CA LEU A 103 7.05 7.75 -2.69
C LEU A 103 6.61 7.40 -4.11
N GLY A 104 5.36 6.97 -4.27
CA GLY A 104 4.81 6.61 -5.58
C GLY A 104 4.73 7.81 -6.52
N ALA A 105 4.32 8.97 -6.02
CA ALA A 105 4.24 10.22 -6.78
C ALA A 105 5.64 10.70 -7.18
N GLY A 106 6.60 10.66 -6.25
CA GLY A 106 8.00 10.99 -6.52
C GLY A 106 8.61 10.12 -7.61
N LEU A 107 8.41 8.79 -7.54
CA LEU A 107 8.94 7.88 -8.55
C LEU A 107 8.26 8.06 -9.92
N ASN A 108 6.93 8.25 -9.94
CA ASN A 108 6.19 8.54 -11.16
C ASN A 108 6.70 9.82 -11.85
N TRP A 109 6.99 10.87 -11.07
CA TRP A 109 7.57 12.11 -11.59
C TRP A 109 8.95 11.90 -12.21
N VAL A 110 9.83 11.08 -11.58
CA VAL A 110 11.14 10.74 -12.15
C VAL A 110 11.01 9.97 -13.46
N ILE A 111 10.12 8.97 -13.49
CA ILE A 111 9.85 8.13 -14.66
C ILE A 111 9.37 8.99 -15.83
N THR A 112 8.33 9.79 -15.61
CA THR A 112 7.73 10.65 -16.65
C THR A 112 8.71 11.70 -17.17
N LYS A 113 9.51 12.33 -16.31
CA LYS A 113 10.58 13.25 -16.73
C LYS A 113 11.65 12.58 -17.59
N LYS A 114 12.11 11.38 -17.22
CA LYS A 114 13.14 10.65 -17.99
C LYS A 114 12.63 10.31 -19.39
N PHE A 115 11.40 9.80 -19.50
CA PHE A 115 10.80 9.45 -20.79
C PHE A 115 10.53 10.68 -21.67
N ALA A 116 10.11 11.80 -21.09
CA ALA A 116 9.93 13.06 -21.82
C ALA A 116 11.26 13.63 -22.38
N LYS A 117 12.40 13.31 -21.76
CA LYS A 117 13.72 13.70 -22.26
C LYS A 117 14.19 12.79 -23.39
N ALA A 118 13.87 11.49 -23.33
CA ALA A 118 14.26 10.52 -24.35
C ALA A 118 13.51 10.69 -25.67
N SER A 119 12.26 11.15 -25.65
CA SER A 119 11.45 11.36 -26.87
C SER A 119 11.78 12.64 -27.67
N LYS A 120 12.78 13.41 -27.24
CA LYS A 120 13.25 14.64 -27.91
C LYS A 120 14.49 14.40 -28.78
N PHE A 121 14.95 13.16 -28.88
CA PHE A 121 16.04 12.69 -29.74
C PHE A 121 15.48 11.62 -30.68
#